data_AF-A0A0C9U5T4-F1
#
_entry.id   AF-A0A0C9U5T4-F1
#
_cell.length_a   1.000
_cell.length_b   1.000
_cell.length_c   1.000
_cell.angle_alpha   90.00
_cell.angle_beta   90.00
_cell.angle_gamma   90.00
#
_symmetry.space_group_name_H-M   'P 1'
#
loop_
_entity.id
_entity.type
_entity.pdbx_description
1 polymer ?
#
loop_
_entity_poly.entity_id
_entity_poly.type
_entity_poly.pdbx_seq_one_letter_code
_entity_poly.pdbx_strand_id
1 'polypeptide(L)'
;MPLPLYSRQPPDSTSAIRESLGLENSAKGSSLILLIFCKLRPIKEIQREEMFNAWRQCVLCHYTLWKAGIHHRDISCDKLMYYRAINGKVIGVLNDCDLASLADTPGRSENKRTGAIPFMAIDLLKPDGQAGLVKHIYRHDMESFIWVFIWLCFQYKDGKFHHGPLDEWAKVDADQCAAKKNFFLSYPQKPSYLTHAGWFRLNTLGNYLAVRSYFRVHHNLKLSAAQSLLAIYGPTAEHQEEIKRLEAKLVEESDDVVFDGFIGKIDAVASAVVDD
;
A
#
# COMPACT_ATOMS: atom_id res chain seq x y z
N MET A 1 -16.34 26.41 2.85
CA MET A 1 -17.27 26.08 1.73
C MET A 1 -16.61 26.53 0.44
N PRO A 2 -16.40 25.68 -0.57
CA PRO A 2 -15.99 26.14 -1.88
C PRO A 2 -17.20 26.77 -2.58
N LEU A 3 -17.06 28.03 -2.99
CA LEU A 3 -18.01 28.75 -3.84
C LEU A 3 -17.82 28.31 -5.30
N PRO A 4 -18.89 28.13 -6.10
CA PRO A 4 -18.75 27.90 -7.53
C PRO A 4 -18.48 29.22 -8.25
N LEU A 5 -17.33 29.31 -8.93
CA LEU A 5 -17.01 30.40 -9.85
C LEU A 5 -17.79 30.22 -11.17
N TYR A 6 -18.80 31.07 -11.34
CA TYR A 6 -19.27 31.69 -12.59
C TYR A 6 -19.23 30.84 -13.88
N SER A 7 -20.40 30.35 -14.31
CA SER A 7 -20.66 29.97 -15.70
C SER A 7 -20.94 31.22 -16.53
N ARG A 8 -19.96 31.74 -17.29
CA ARG A 8 -20.26 32.61 -18.43
C ARG A 8 -20.63 31.71 -19.61
N GLN A 9 -21.90 31.72 -20.02
CA GLN A 9 -22.31 31.14 -21.29
C GLN A 9 -21.81 32.06 -22.43
N PRO A 10 -21.10 31.55 -23.45
CA PRO A 10 -20.89 32.29 -24.69
C PRO A 10 -22.24 32.58 -25.37
N PRO A 11 -22.37 33.69 -26.13
CA PRO A 11 -23.63 34.09 -26.76
C PRO A 11 -24.11 33.09 -27.84
N ASP A 12 -23.23 32.23 -28.34
CA ASP A 12 -23.55 31.23 -29.36
C ASP A 12 -23.51 29.82 -28.77
N SER A 13 -24.49 29.51 -27.91
CA SER A 13 -24.61 28.15 -27.37
C SER A 13 -24.90 27.16 -28.52
N THR A 14 -24.36 25.93 -28.42
CA THR A 14 -24.61 24.86 -29.40
C THR A 14 -26.11 24.59 -29.60
N SER A 15 -26.93 24.91 -28.60
CA SER A 15 -28.40 24.86 -28.71
C SER A 15 -28.96 25.86 -29.72
N ALA A 16 -28.47 27.11 -29.73
CA ALA A 16 -28.93 28.15 -30.67
C ALA A 16 -28.56 27.82 -32.13
N ILE A 17 -27.42 27.16 -32.36
CA ILE A 17 -26.98 26.69 -33.68
C ILE A 17 -27.83 25.51 -34.17
N ARG A 18 -28.24 24.61 -33.27
CA ARG A 18 -29.08 23.45 -33.63
C ARG A 18 -30.52 23.84 -33.95
N GLU A 19 -31.02 24.86 -33.26
CA GLU A 19 -32.34 25.45 -33.51
C GLU A 19 -32.38 26.17 -34.86
N SER A 20 -31.33 26.94 -35.22
CA SER A 20 -31.25 27.59 -36.53
C SER A 20 -31.08 26.62 -37.71
N LEU A 21 -30.58 25.40 -37.45
CA LEU A 21 -30.43 24.34 -38.44
C LEU A 21 -31.65 23.40 -38.54
N GLY A 22 -32.73 23.62 -37.78
CA GLY A 22 -33.98 22.86 -37.88
C GLY A 22 -33.89 21.40 -37.41
N LEU A 23 -32.94 21.08 -36.53
CA LEU A 23 -32.74 19.72 -36.02
C LEU A 23 -33.64 19.47 -34.80
N GLU A 24 -34.82 18.87 -35.01
CA GLU A 24 -35.78 18.57 -33.95
C GLU A 24 -35.26 17.56 -32.91
N ASN A 25 -35.64 17.80 -31.66
CA ASN A 25 -35.17 17.14 -30.44
C ASN A 25 -35.42 15.62 -30.40
N SER A 26 -34.35 14.83 -30.29
CA SER A 26 -34.36 13.57 -29.54
C SER A 26 -33.53 13.75 -28.28
N ALA A 27 -34.17 13.55 -27.13
CA ALA A 27 -33.64 13.74 -25.79
C ALA A 27 -32.27 13.07 -25.56
N LYS A 28 -31.22 13.89 -25.46
CA LYS A 28 -30.02 13.75 -24.62
C LYS A 28 -29.11 14.90 -24.99
N GLY A 29 -29.28 16.03 -24.31
CA GLY A 29 -28.25 17.05 -24.29
C GLY A 29 -26.97 16.40 -23.77
N SER A 30 -25.95 16.30 -24.60
CA SER A 30 -24.61 15.92 -24.17
C SER A 30 -24.09 17.06 -23.30
N SER A 31 -24.39 16.98 -22.00
CA SER A 31 -23.76 17.82 -21.00
C SER A 31 -22.27 17.55 -21.05
N LEU A 32 -21.49 18.54 -21.46
CA LEU A 32 -20.04 18.48 -21.33
C LEU A 32 -19.71 18.59 -19.83
N ILE A 33 -19.50 17.46 -19.17
CA ILE A 33 -19.01 17.43 -17.79
C ILE A 33 -17.51 17.72 -17.85
N LEU A 34 -17.14 18.98 -17.65
CA LEU A 34 -15.74 19.34 -17.47
C LEU A 34 -15.33 19.01 -16.03
N LEU A 35 -14.69 17.86 -15.85
CA LEU A 35 -14.09 17.50 -14.56
C LEU A 35 -12.76 18.26 -14.39
N ILE A 36 -12.79 19.34 -13.60
CA ILE A 36 -11.57 20.07 -13.22
C ILE A 36 -10.98 19.41 -11.99
N PHE A 37 -9.89 18.66 -12.17
CA PHE A 37 -9.12 18.10 -11.07
C PHE A 37 -7.91 18.97 -10.73
N CYS A 38 -7.60 19.08 -9.44
CA CYS A 38 -6.29 19.57 -9.03
C CYS A 38 -5.21 18.65 -9.64
N LYS A 39 -4.19 19.24 -10.28
CA LYS A 39 -3.08 18.46 -10.84
C LYS A 39 -2.37 17.71 -9.70
N LEU A 40 -2.56 16.40 -9.66
CA LEU A 40 -1.82 15.51 -8.79
C LEU A 40 -0.39 15.34 -9.31
N ARG A 41 0.56 15.25 -8.39
CA ARG A 41 1.98 15.02 -8.67
C ARG A 41 2.45 13.76 -7.96
N PRO A 42 3.39 12.99 -8.52
CA PRO A 42 3.92 11.79 -7.88
C PRO A 42 4.60 12.08 -6.55
N ILE A 43 4.38 11.24 -5.53
CA ILE A 43 4.99 11.40 -4.20
C ILE A 43 6.53 11.44 -4.25
N LYS A 44 7.13 10.80 -5.25
CA LYS A 44 8.58 10.78 -5.50
C LYS A 44 9.22 12.15 -5.76
N GLU A 45 8.44 13.18 -6.06
CA GLU A 45 8.94 14.55 -6.25
C GLU A 45 9.16 15.31 -4.92
N ILE A 46 8.57 14.85 -3.82
CA ILE A 46 8.71 15.45 -2.48
C ILE A 46 9.55 14.55 -1.58
N GLN A 47 10.14 15.13 -0.53
CA GLN A 47 11.06 14.42 0.36
C GLN A 47 10.89 14.81 1.83
N ARG A 48 11.61 14.11 2.71
CA ARG A 48 11.67 14.39 4.15
C ARG A 48 10.25 14.45 4.75
N GLU A 49 9.96 15.49 5.53
CA GLU A 49 8.68 15.65 6.23
C GLU A 49 7.49 15.74 5.29
N GLU A 50 7.61 16.41 4.14
CA GLU A 50 6.50 16.49 3.19
C GLU A 50 6.14 15.10 2.65
N MET A 51 7.16 14.31 2.26
CA MET A 51 6.96 12.94 1.77
C MET A 51 6.40 12.02 2.86
N PHE A 52 6.96 12.06 4.06
CA PHE A 52 6.50 11.22 5.16
C PHE A 52 5.04 11.50 5.53
N ASN A 53 4.66 12.79 5.62
CA ASN A 53 3.28 13.18 5.89
C ASN A 53 2.33 12.81 4.76
N ALA A 54 2.74 12.99 3.50
CA ALA A 54 1.94 12.56 2.35
C ALA A 54 1.75 11.04 2.31
N TRP A 55 2.81 10.27 2.58
CA TRP A 55 2.76 8.81 2.67
C TRP A 55 1.82 8.34 3.77
N ARG A 56 1.90 8.94 4.97
CA ARG A 56 0.98 8.68 6.08
C ARG A 56 -0.48 8.96 5.68
N GLN A 57 -0.74 10.07 4.98
CA GLN A 57 -2.09 10.38 4.49
C GLN A 57 -2.59 9.36 3.46
N CYS A 58 -1.71 8.80 2.63
CA CYS A 58 -2.07 7.71 1.73
C CYS A 58 -2.46 6.43 2.49
N VAL A 59 -1.77 6.10 3.59
CA VAL A 59 -2.15 4.97 4.49
C VAL A 59 -3.54 5.19 5.08
N LEU A 60 -3.83 6.38 5.59
CA LEU A 60 -5.16 6.71 6.14
C LEU A 60 -6.27 6.64 5.09
N CYS A 61 -6.00 7.16 3.89
CA CYS A 61 -6.92 7.11 2.76
C CYS A 61 -7.19 5.65 2.36
N HIS A 62 -6.15 4.84 2.24
CA HIS A 62 -6.26 3.42 1.94
C HIS A 62 -7.11 2.66 2.95
N TYR A 63 -6.88 2.87 4.24
CA TYR A 63 -7.67 2.16 5.27
C TYR A 63 -9.15 2.54 5.23
N THR A 64 -9.44 3.82 4.96
CA THR A 64 -10.82 4.29 4.77
C THR A 64 -11.49 3.57 3.60
N LEU A 65 -10.79 3.40 2.48
CA LEU A 65 -11.26 2.65 1.32
C LEU A 65 -11.43 1.16 1.63
N TRP A 66 -10.46 0.57 2.35
CA TRP A 66 -10.49 -0.82 2.77
C TRP A 66 -11.75 -1.13 3.59
N LYS A 67 -12.07 -0.29 4.58
CA LYS A 67 -13.30 -0.44 5.39
C LYS A 67 -14.58 -0.21 4.61
N ALA A 68 -14.52 0.51 3.49
CA ALA A 68 -15.63 0.65 2.55
C ALA A 68 -15.75 -0.54 1.56
N GLY A 69 -14.92 -1.57 1.70
CA GLY A 69 -14.89 -2.75 0.81
C GLY A 69 -14.16 -2.52 -0.51
N ILE A 70 -13.40 -1.44 -0.63
CA ILE A 70 -12.59 -1.09 -1.80
C ILE A 70 -11.14 -1.47 -1.51
N HIS A 71 -10.73 -2.64 -2.01
CA HIS A 71 -9.39 -3.16 -1.78
C HIS A 71 -8.45 -2.79 -2.92
N HIS A 72 -7.46 -1.94 -2.65
CA HIS A 72 -6.53 -1.43 -3.67
C HIS A 72 -5.60 -2.53 -4.22
N ARG A 73 -4.97 -3.33 -3.35
CA ARG A 73 -4.13 -4.51 -3.66
C ARG A 73 -2.85 -4.28 -4.49
N ASP A 74 -2.72 -3.15 -5.17
CA ASP A 74 -1.52 -2.75 -5.93
C ASP A 74 -0.84 -1.48 -5.37
N ILE A 75 -0.53 -1.48 -4.07
CA ILE A 75 0.18 -0.35 -3.45
C ILE A 75 1.61 -0.25 -4.03
N SER A 76 1.92 0.88 -4.66
CA SER A 76 3.25 1.16 -5.22
C SER A 76 3.56 2.66 -5.21
N CYS A 77 4.84 3.04 -5.32
CA CYS A 77 5.24 4.44 -5.31
C CYS A 77 4.62 5.27 -6.45
N ASP A 78 4.16 4.64 -7.53
CA ASP A 78 3.50 5.31 -8.65
C ASP A 78 2.02 5.62 -8.40
N LYS A 79 1.39 4.96 -7.42
CA LYS A 79 0.00 5.24 -7.02
C LYS A 79 -0.09 6.29 -5.91
N LEU A 80 1.00 6.52 -5.18
CA LEU A 80 1.04 7.56 -4.16
C LEU A 80 1.31 8.91 -4.83
N MET A 81 0.37 9.83 -4.64
CA MET A 81 0.38 11.16 -5.24
C MET A 81 0.28 12.22 -4.14
N TYR A 82 0.51 13.48 -4.52
CA TYR A 82 0.23 14.63 -3.68
C TYR A 82 -0.30 15.81 -4.50
N TYR A 83 -0.90 16.77 -3.82
CA TYR A 83 -1.11 18.12 -4.32
C TYR A 83 -0.75 19.15 -3.24
N ARG A 84 -0.55 20.41 -3.64
CA ARG A 84 -0.39 21.52 -2.70
C ARG A 84 -1.73 22.25 -2.57
N ALA A 85 -2.25 22.32 -1.36
CA ALA A 85 -3.43 23.12 -1.05
C ALA A 85 -3.13 24.62 -1.21
N ILE A 86 -4.17 25.45 -1.20
CA ILE A 86 -4.07 26.91 -1.39
C ILE A 86 -3.12 27.56 -0.37
N ASN A 87 -3.06 27.01 0.85
CA ASN A 87 -2.15 27.45 1.91
C ASN A 87 -0.73 26.88 1.79
N GLY A 88 -0.37 26.25 0.67
CA GLY A 88 0.93 25.64 0.41
C GLY A 88 1.14 24.25 1.01
N LYS A 89 0.22 23.76 1.87
CA LYS A 89 0.33 22.47 2.54
C LYS A 89 0.28 21.31 1.54
N VAL A 90 1.22 20.38 1.66
CA VAL A 90 1.22 19.12 0.91
C VAL A 90 0.14 18.18 1.46
N ILE A 91 -0.70 17.66 0.57
CA ILE A 91 -1.72 16.66 0.86
C ILE A 91 -1.46 15.44 -0.01
N GLY A 92 -1.20 14.30 0.63
CA GLY A 92 -1.04 12.99 0.01
C GLY A 92 -2.40 12.38 -0.35
N VAL A 93 -2.45 11.72 -1.50
CA VAL A 93 -3.63 11.08 -2.05
C VAL A 93 -3.21 9.76 -2.68
N LEU A 94 -3.95 8.69 -2.41
CA LEU A 94 -3.78 7.43 -3.11
C LEU A 94 -4.59 7.46 -4.40
N ASN A 95 -3.94 7.30 -5.54
CA ASN A 95 -4.54 7.28 -6.87
C ASN A 95 -4.79 5.85 -7.36
N ASP A 96 -5.55 5.73 -8.45
CA ASP A 96 -5.69 4.50 -9.24
C ASP A 96 -6.37 3.34 -8.50
N CYS A 97 -7.63 3.57 -8.14
CA CYS A 97 -8.54 2.51 -7.67
C CYS A 97 -9.12 1.69 -8.84
N ASP A 98 -8.63 1.85 -10.08
CA ASP A 98 -9.24 1.22 -11.26
C ASP A 98 -9.02 -0.29 -11.29
N LEU A 99 -7.99 -0.78 -10.56
CA LEU A 99 -7.76 -2.20 -10.27
C LEU A 99 -8.38 -2.68 -8.95
N ALA A 100 -9.08 -1.79 -8.21
CA ALA A 100 -9.68 -2.17 -6.95
C ALA A 100 -10.82 -3.18 -7.18
N SER A 101 -10.73 -4.32 -6.50
CA SER A 101 -11.80 -5.32 -6.47
C SER A 101 -12.76 -5.02 -5.32
N LEU A 102 -14.06 -5.15 -5.57
CA LEU A 102 -15.06 -5.17 -4.51
C LEU A 102 -14.92 -6.47 -3.70
N ALA A 103 -15.05 -6.36 -2.38
CA ALA A 103 -14.85 -7.45 -1.42
C ALA A 103 -15.64 -8.75 -1.71
N ASP A 104 -16.79 -8.65 -2.39
CA ASP A 104 -17.75 -9.75 -2.56
C ASP A 104 -18.07 -10.08 -4.04
N THR A 105 -17.07 -10.18 -4.92
CA THR A 105 -17.30 -10.63 -6.31
C THR A 105 -16.75 -12.04 -6.56
N PRO A 106 -17.57 -13.10 -6.38
CA PRO A 106 -17.16 -14.46 -6.70
C PRO A 106 -16.76 -14.55 -8.16
N GLY A 107 -15.53 -14.98 -8.42
CA GLY A 107 -15.04 -15.29 -9.76
C GLY A 107 -14.34 -14.16 -10.51
N ARG A 108 -14.27 -12.93 -9.98
CA ARG A 108 -13.42 -11.87 -10.55
C ARG A 108 -12.23 -11.61 -9.65
N SER A 109 -11.13 -12.33 -9.91
CA SER A 109 -9.78 -11.89 -9.55
C SER A 109 -9.53 -11.56 -8.09
N GLU A 110 -10.16 -12.25 -7.14
CA GLU A 110 -9.77 -12.08 -5.73
C GLU A 110 -8.28 -12.37 -5.51
N ASN A 111 -7.68 -13.22 -6.37
CA ASN A 111 -6.28 -13.63 -6.33
C ASN A 111 -5.50 -13.35 -7.64
N LYS A 112 -6.01 -12.53 -8.60
CA LYS A 112 -5.19 -12.20 -9.78
C LYS A 112 -4.13 -11.18 -9.40
N ARG A 113 -2.87 -11.62 -9.43
CA ARG A 113 -1.59 -10.95 -9.77
C ARG A 113 -1.63 -9.43 -10.05
N THR A 114 -2.16 -8.62 -9.13
CA THR A 114 -2.05 -7.16 -9.15
C THR A 114 -1.11 -6.78 -8.03
N GLY A 115 0.05 -6.23 -8.35
CA GLY A 115 1.09 -5.93 -7.38
C GLY A 115 2.44 -5.79 -8.06
N ALA A 116 3.04 -4.61 -7.99
CA ALA A 116 4.43 -4.44 -8.37
C ALA A 116 5.35 -5.24 -7.43
N ILE A 117 6.11 -6.20 -7.98
CA ILE A 117 6.96 -7.17 -7.25
C ILE A 117 7.78 -6.54 -6.12
N PRO A 118 8.46 -5.38 -6.29
CA PRO A 118 9.23 -4.77 -5.21
C PRO A 118 8.39 -4.34 -4.00
N PHE A 119 7.10 -4.05 -4.19
CA PHE A 119 6.21 -3.56 -3.13
C PHE A 119 5.32 -4.66 -2.55
N MET A 120 5.06 -5.72 -3.30
CA MET A 120 4.25 -6.86 -2.86
C MET A 120 4.75 -7.49 -1.54
N ALA A 121 3.82 -7.83 -0.64
CA ALA A 121 4.14 -8.49 0.63
C ALA A 121 4.89 -9.81 0.44
N ILE A 122 5.80 -10.16 1.35
CA ILE A 122 6.63 -11.37 1.30
C ILE A 122 5.78 -12.64 1.16
N ASP A 123 4.67 -12.73 1.88
CA ASP A 123 3.78 -13.91 1.79
C ASP A 123 3.14 -14.06 0.40
N LEU A 124 2.90 -12.94 -0.30
CA LEU A 124 2.36 -12.95 -1.65
C LEU A 124 3.45 -13.24 -2.70
N LEU A 125 4.73 -12.98 -2.38
CA LEU A 125 5.87 -13.27 -3.26
C LEU A 125 6.28 -14.75 -3.28
N LYS A 126 5.94 -15.53 -2.24
CA LYS A 126 6.21 -16.97 -2.15
C LYS A 126 5.42 -17.78 -3.18
N PRO A 127 5.82 -19.03 -3.49
CA PRO A 127 5.11 -19.88 -4.45
C PRO A 127 3.60 -19.96 -4.24
N ASP A 128 3.13 -20.16 -3.01
CA ASP A 128 1.70 -20.23 -2.69
C ASP A 128 0.98 -18.90 -2.93
N GLY A 129 1.66 -17.78 -2.64
CA GLY A 129 1.16 -16.44 -2.92
C GLY A 129 1.04 -16.18 -4.42
N GLN A 130 2.09 -16.54 -5.17
CA GLN A 130 2.10 -16.44 -6.63
C GLN A 130 1.10 -17.39 -7.31
N ALA A 131 0.80 -18.53 -6.69
CA ALA A 131 -0.24 -19.47 -7.12
C ALA A 131 -1.67 -18.99 -6.76
N GLY A 132 -1.81 -17.88 -6.03
CA GLY A 132 -3.11 -17.35 -5.60
C GLY A 132 -3.78 -18.20 -4.51
N LEU A 133 -2.99 -18.95 -3.73
CA LEU A 133 -3.48 -19.74 -2.59
C LEU A 133 -3.51 -18.94 -1.29
N VAL A 134 -2.76 -17.82 -1.24
CA VAL A 134 -2.76 -16.90 -0.11
C VAL A 134 -3.85 -15.84 -0.32
N LYS A 135 -4.84 -15.82 0.57
CA LYS A 135 -5.86 -14.76 0.60
C LYS A 135 -5.20 -13.41 0.85
N HIS A 136 -5.47 -12.42 0.00
CA HIS A 136 -5.04 -11.04 0.22
C HIS A 136 -5.86 -10.40 1.35
N ILE A 137 -5.18 -9.96 2.42
CA ILE A 137 -5.78 -9.29 3.58
C ILE A 137 -5.04 -7.97 3.90
N TYR A 138 -5.58 -7.15 4.80
CA TYR A 138 -5.11 -5.77 5.01
C TYR A 138 -3.60 -5.68 5.33
N ARG A 139 -3.09 -6.65 6.11
CA ARG A 139 -1.66 -6.68 6.48
C ARG A 139 -0.72 -6.71 5.27
N HIS A 140 -1.16 -7.25 4.12
CA HIS A 140 -0.36 -7.28 2.90
C HIS A 140 -0.21 -5.88 2.29
N ASP A 141 -1.28 -5.08 2.28
CA ASP A 141 -1.22 -3.70 1.82
C ASP A 141 -0.44 -2.83 2.82
N MET A 142 -0.60 -3.07 4.14
CA MET A 142 0.23 -2.43 5.18
C MET A 142 1.73 -2.69 4.96
N GLU A 143 2.11 -3.95 4.74
CA GLU A 143 3.49 -4.32 4.41
C GLU A 143 3.96 -3.62 3.13
N SER A 144 3.09 -3.53 2.12
CA SER A 144 3.40 -2.85 0.86
C SER A 144 3.68 -1.36 1.06
N PHE A 145 2.95 -0.68 1.95
CA PHE A 145 3.24 0.71 2.31
C PHE A 145 4.63 0.88 2.95
N ILE A 146 5.06 -0.07 3.79
CA ILE A 146 6.41 -0.06 4.38
C ILE A 146 7.46 -0.22 3.29
N TRP A 147 7.25 -1.15 2.34
CA TRP A 147 8.15 -1.32 1.20
C TRP A 147 8.22 -0.09 0.31
N VAL A 148 7.08 0.58 0.05
CA VAL A 148 7.05 1.85 -0.67
C VAL A 148 7.84 2.93 0.08
N PHE A 149 7.71 3.04 1.39
CA PHE A 149 8.46 4.01 2.19
C PHE A 149 9.98 3.75 2.12
N ILE A 150 10.40 2.49 2.30
CA ILE A 150 11.80 2.06 2.15
C ILE A 150 12.32 2.44 0.75
N TRP A 151 11.54 2.13 -0.29
CA TRP A 151 11.91 2.46 -1.67
C TRP A 151 12.06 3.96 -1.88
N LEU A 152 11.13 4.78 -1.40
CA LEU A 152 11.21 6.25 -1.49
C LEU A 152 12.47 6.79 -0.80
N CYS A 153 12.86 6.23 0.35
CA CYS A 153 14.07 6.63 1.07
C CYS A 153 15.38 6.21 0.39
N PHE A 154 15.39 5.12 -0.38
CA PHE A 154 16.60 4.54 -0.98
C PHE A 154 16.79 4.85 -2.47
N GLN A 155 15.71 5.14 -3.18
CA GLN A 155 15.70 5.23 -4.64
C GLN A 155 15.37 6.63 -5.14
N TYR A 156 15.12 7.59 -4.23
CA TYR A 156 14.82 8.97 -4.59
C TYR A 156 15.59 9.97 -3.75
N LYS A 157 16.35 10.85 -4.42
CA LYS A 157 17.12 11.94 -3.82
C LYS A 157 16.89 13.23 -4.61
N ASP A 158 16.58 14.32 -3.90
CA ASP A 158 16.24 15.62 -4.47
C ASP A 158 15.20 15.56 -5.62
N GLY A 159 14.17 14.71 -5.42
CA GLY A 159 13.08 14.49 -6.38
C GLY A 159 13.45 13.68 -7.63
N LYS A 160 14.66 13.11 -7.67
CA LYS A 160 15.16 12.33 -8.80
C LYS A 160 15.39 10.88 -8.41
N PHE A 161 15.14 9.98 -9.34
CA PHE A 161 15.47 8.57 -9.18
C PHE A 161 16.99 8.43 -9.02
N HIS A 162 17.38 7.65 -8.02
CA HIS A 162 18.76 7.34 -7.68
C HIS A 162 18.90 5.83 -7.70
N HIS A 163 19.78 5.32 -8.56
CA HIS A 163 20.11 3.90 -8.58
C HIS A 163 20.72 3.49 -7.25
N GLY A 164 20.08 2.53 -6.59
CA GLY A 164 20.46 2.10 -5.25
C GLY A 164 20.37 0.57 -5.10
N PRO A 165 20.61 0.07 -3.88
CA PRO A 165 20.68 -1.37 -3.63
C PRO A 165 19.35 -2.10 -3.87
N LEU A 166 18.24 -1.36 -3.99
CA LEU A 166 16.91 -1.92 -4.25
C LEU A 166 16.62 -2.11 -5.74
N ASP A 167 17.46 -1.60 -6.65
CA ASP A 167 17.31 -1.77 -8.11
C ASP A 167 17.14 -3.23 -8.51
N GLU A 168 17.87 -4.12 -7.84
CA GLU A 168 17.84 -5.55 -8.13
C GLU A 168 16.48 -6.18 -7.82
N TRP A 169 15.72 -5.62 -6.88
CA TRP A 169 14.42 -6.18 -6.47
C TRP A 169 13.40 -6.12 -7.60
N ALA A 170 13.53 -5.13 -8.49
CA ALA A 170 12.69 -4.99 -9.67
C ALA A 170 13.15 -5.86 -10.86
N LYS A 171 14.32 -6.49 -10.76
CA LYS A 171 14.94 -7.27 -11.85
C LYS A 171 14.89 -8.78 -11.62
N VAL A 172 14.66 -9.22 -10.39
CA VAL A 172 14.58 -10.63 -10.03
C VAL A 172 13.14 -11.14 -10.02
N ASP A 173 12.97 -12.46 -10.00
CA ASP A 173 11.65 -13.07 -9.80
C ASP A 173 11.12 -12.85 -8.37
N ALA A 174 9.87 -13.29 -8.14
CA ALA A 174 9.18 -13.05 -6.87
C ALA A 174 9.88 -13.71 -5.68
N ASP A 175 10.37 -14.94 -5.83
CA ASP A 175 11.03 -15.70 -4.76
C ASP A 175 12.37 -15.07 -4.37
N GLN A 176 13.17 -14.71 -5.38
CA GLN A 176 14.42 -13.97 -5.18
C GLN A 176 14.17 -12.58 -4.56
N CYS A 177 13.08 -11.90 -4.94
CA CYS A 177 12.69 -10.63 -4.32
C CYS A 177 12.37 -10.82 -2.83
N ALA A 178 11.62 -11.87 -2.48
CA ALA A 178 11.31 -12.21 -1.10
C ALA A 178 12.59 -12.51 -0.29
N ALA A 179 13.55 -13.24 -0.86
CA ALA A 179 14.83 -13.50 -0.21
C ALA A 179 15.61 -12.20 0.06
N LYS A 180 15.69 -11.29 -0.92
CA LYS A 180 16.34 -9.98 -0.75
C LYS A 180 15.65 -9.10 0.30
N LYS A 181 14.32 -9.13 0.37
CA LYS A 181 13.54 -8.44 1.41
C LYS A 181 13.87 -8.95 2.81
N ASN A 182 13.88 -10.27 3.00
CA ASN A 182 14.24 -10.88 4.29
C ASN A 182 15.67 -10.53 4.71
N PHE A 183 16.61 -10.56 3.76
CA PHE A 183 17.99 -10.13 4.01
C PHE A 183 18.06 -8.66 4.44
N PHE A 184 17.32 -7.77 3.77
CA PHE A 184 17.25 -6.36 4.13
C PHE A 184 16.67 -6.13 5.53
N LEU A 185 15.61 -6.85 5.92
CA LEU A 185 15.05 -6.76 7.27
C LEU A 185 16.03 -7.25 8.35
N SER A 186 16.89 -8.21 8.01
CA SER A 186 17.90 -8.74 8.93
C SER A 186 19.09 -7.77 9.08
N TYR A 187 19.50 -7.13 7.98
CA TYR A 187 20.74 -6.37 7.88
C TYR A 187 20.54 -5.07 7.07
N PRO A 188 19.73 -4.12 7.56
CA PRO A 188 19.49 -2.89 6.82
C PRO A 188 20.76 -2.02 6.78
N GLN A 189 21.10 -1.50 5.60
CA GLN A 189 22.28 -0.64 5.39
C GLN A 189 21.86 0.81 5.18
N LYS A 190 22.35 1.74 6.01
CA LYS A 190 22.00 3.16 5.95
C LYS A 190 22.59 3.83 4.70
N PRO A 191 21.78 4.41 3.80
CA PRO A 191 22.30 5.25 2.74
C PRO A 191 22.99 6.49 3.32
N SER A 192 24.15 6.87 2.77
CA SER A 192 24.94 8.01 3.27
C SER A 192 24.20 9.35 3.23
N TYR A 193 23.28 9.51 2.28
CA TYR A 193 22.49 10.73 2.10
C TYR A 193 21.20 10.76 2.93
N LEU A 194 20.81 9.65 3.57
CA LEU A 194 19.59 9.61 4.38
C LEU A 194 19.86 10.28 5.73
N THR A 195 18.97 11.17 6.16
CA THR A 195 19.10 11.87 7.45
C THR A 195 19.04 10.90 8.65
N HIS A 196 19.47 11.34 9.84
CA HIS A 196 19.32 10.52 11.06
C HIS A 196 17.84 10.18 11.31
N ALA A 197 16.98 11.21 11.29
CA ALA A 197 15.54 11.07 11.38
C ALA A 197 14.93 10.10 10.34
N GLY A 198 15.32 10.22 9.06
CA GLY A 198 14.84 9.34 8.00
C GLY A 198 15.24 7.88 8.24
N TRP A 199 16.47 7.66 8.72
CA TRP A 199 16.96 6.33 9.08
C TRP A 199 16.25 5.76 10.31
N PHE A 200 16.00 6.57 11.34
CA PHE A 200 15.26 6.17 12.54
C PHE A 200 13.84 5.71 12.21
N ARG A 201 13.11 6.50 11.38
CA ARG A 201 11.77 6.12 10.91
C ARG A 201 11.79 4.80 10.15
N LEU A 202 12.73 4.65 9.22
CA LEU A 202 12.86 3.44 8.40
C LEU A 202 13.17 2.21 9.25
N ASN A 203 14.11 2.30 10.19
CA ASN A 203 14.45 1.17 11.05
C ASN A 203 13.29 0.79 11.96
N THR A 204 12.59 1.77 12.52
CA THR A 204 11.44 1.49 13.39
C THR A 204 10.33 0.76 12.63
N LEU A 205 9.97 1.23 11.44
CA LEU A 205 8.95 0.59 10.60
C LEU A 205 9.42 -0.75 10.03
N GLY A 206 10.68 -0.86 9.62
CA GLY A 206 11.30 -2.11 9.17
C GLY A 206 11.34 -3.16 10.27
N ASN A 207 11.73 -2.79 11.49
CA ASN A 207 11.72 -3.68 12.66
C ASN A 207 10.31 -4.12 13.04
N TYR A 208 9.34 -3.21 12.95
CA TYR A 208 7.93 -3.56 13.15
C TYR A 208 7.47 -4.65 12.17
N LEU A 209 7.83 -4.53 10.89
CA LEU A 209 7.56 -5.54 9.87
C LEU A 209 8.34 -6.85 10.13
N ALA A 210 9.62 -6.74 10.49
CA ALA A 210 10.50 -7.87 10.74
C ALA A 210 9.99 -8.73 11.90
N VAL A 211 9.63 -8.13 13.03
CA VAL A 211 9.12 -8.84 14.21
C VAL A 211 7.86 -9.64 13.86
N ARG A 212 6.93 -9.03 13.12
CA ARG A 212 5.69 -9.69 12.68
C ARG A 212 5.98 -10.85 11.72
N SER A 213 6.92 -10.65 10.79
CA SER A 213 7.33 -11.67 9.82
C SER A 213 8.02 -12.86 10.50
N TYR A 214 9.00 -12.60 11.37
CA TYR A 214 9.73 -13.64 12.10
C TYR A 214 8.85 -14.41 13.07
N PHE A 215 7.98 -13.72 13.80
CA PHE A 215 7.02 -14.36 14.70
C PHE A 215 6.25 -15.43 13.94
N ARG A 216 5.72 -15.07 12.77
CA ARG A 216 4.90 -15.96 11.97
C ARG A 216 5.69 -17.12 11.36
N VAL A 217 6.87 -16.86 10.80
CA VAL A 217 7.76 -17.91 10.27
C VAL A 217 8.10 -18.92 11.38
N HIS A 218 8.49 -18.44 12.56
CA HIS A 218 8.83 -19.29 13.68
C HIS A 218 7.65 -20.14 14.17
N HIS A 219 6.44 -19.58 14.23
CA HIS A 219 5.24 -20.34 14.58
C HIS A 219 4.83 -21.36 13.52
N ASN A 220 4.94 -21.02 12.24
CA ASN A 220 4.69 -21.95 11.14
C ASN A 220 5.68 -23.13 11.14
N LEU A 221 6.97 -22.87 11.39
CA LEU A 221 7.98 -23.93 11.50
C LEU A 221 7.67 -24.89 12.66
N LYS A 222 7.27 -24.36 13.82
CA LYS A 222 6.85 -25.18 14.96
C LYS A 222 5.61 -26.01 14.66
N LEU A 223 4.62 -25.41 14.00
CA LEU A 223 3.39 -26.11 13.62
C LEU A 223 3.68 -27.24 12.63
N SER A 224 4.48 -26.99 11.60
CA SER A 224 4.89 -28.00 10.62
C SER A 224 5.68 -29.16 11.26
N ALA A 225 6.59 -28.85 12.20
CA ALA A 225 7.30 -29.86 12.96
C ALA A 225 6.35 -30.71 13.83
N ALA A 226 5.40 -30.07 14.54
CA ALA A 226 4.41 -30.76 15.36
C ALA A 226 3.50 -31.67 14.51
N GLN A 227 3.03 -31.19 13.36
CA GLN A 227 2.22 -31.96 12.41
C GLN A 227 2.99 -33.16 11.83
N SER A 228 4.30 -32.99 11.56
CA SER A 228 5.15 -34.08 11.07
C SER A 228 5.34 -35.17 12.13
N LEU A 229 5.55 -34.79 13.39
CA LEU A 229 5.63 -35.74 14.51
C LEU A 229 4.31 -36.50 14.71
N LEU A 230 3.17 -35.79 14.62
CA LEU A 230 1.84 -36.39 14.67
C LEU A 230 1.66 -37.47 13.60
N ALA A 231 2.11 -37.21 12.37
CA ALA A 231 2.02 -38.15 11.26
C ALA A 231 2.88 -39.41 11.45
N ILE A 232 4.00 -39.31 12.17
CA ILE A 232 4.93 -40.43 12.42
C ILE A 232 4.49 -41.27 13.61
N TYR A 233 4.16 -40.63 14.73
CA TYR A 233 3.95 -41.30 16.02
C TYR A 233 2.47 -41.50 16.40
N GLY A 234 1.55 -40.92 15.62
CA GLY A 234 0.12 -40.93 15.89
C GLY A 234 -0.34 -39.83 16.88
N PRO A 235 -1.65 -39.56 16.94
CA PRO A 235 -2.21 -38.52 17.80
C PRO A 235 -2.17 -38.87 19.29
N THR A 236 -1.56 -37.99 20.08
CA THR A 236 -1.72 -37.94 21.54
C THR A 236 -2.48 -36.66 21.91
N ALA A 237 -3.11 -36.65 23.09
CA ALA A 237 -3.78 -35.44 23.59
C ALA A 237 -2.83 -34.24 23.70
N GLU A 238 -1.56 -34.49 24.07
CA GLU A 238 -0.53 -33.46 24.15
C GLU A 238 -0.16 -32.88 22.78
N HIS A 239 -0.01 -33.73 21.75
CA HIS A 239 0.26 -33.27 20.39
C HIS A 239 -0.90 -32.43 19.83
N GLN A 240 -2.14 -32.85 20.09
CA GLN A 240 -3.33 -32.14 19.63
C GLN A 240 -3.46 -30.76 20.29
N GLU A 241 -3.18 -30.66 21.60
CA GLU A 241 -3.25 -29.38 22.31
C GLU A 241 -2.13 -28.42 21.88
N GLU A 242 -0.90 -28.91 21.64
CA GLU A 242 0.18 -28.04 21.16
C GLU A 242 -0.08 -27.55 19.72
N ILE A 243 -0.61 -28.40 18.83
CA ILE A 243 -1.03 -27.98 17.49
C ILE A 243 -2.10 -26.89 17.58
N LYS A 244 -3.15 -27.12 18.37
CA LYS A 244 -4.22 -26.14 18.58
C LYS A 244 -3.69 -24.82 19.13
N ARG A 245 -2.73 -24.87 20.06
CA ARG A 245 -2.07 -23.70 20.62
C ARG A 245 -1.25 -22.94 19.58
N LEU A 246 -0.53 -23.64 18.70
CA LEU A 246 0.26 -23.04 17.63
C LEU A 246 -0.64 -22.43 16.55
N GLU A 247 -1.72 -23.12 16.17
CA GLU A 247 -2.75 -22.62 15.27
C GLU A 247 -3.40 -21.35 15.83
N ALA A 248 -3.72 -21.32 17.13
CA ALA A 248 -4.28 -20.14 17.78
C ALA A 248 -3.35 -18.91 17.71
N LYS A 249 -2.02 -19.09 17.66
CA LYS A 249 -1.04 -18.01 17.48
C LYS A 249 -0.89 -17.54 16.03
N LEU A 250 -1.39 -18.32 15.08
CA LEU A 250 -1.33 -18.03 13.65
C LEU A 250 -2.66 -17.47 13.10
N VAL A 251 -3.69 -17.43 13.94
CA VAL A 251 -4.95 -16.72 13.65
C VAL A 251 -4.62 -15.27 13.27
N GLU A 252 -5.10 -14.86 12.09
CA GLU A 252 -4.90 -13.51 11.60
C GLU A 252 -5.57 -12.50 12.54
N GLU A 253 -4.82 -11.45 12.90
CA GLU A 253 -5.37 -10.31 13.62
C GLU A 253 -6.43 -9.61 12.76
N SER A 254 -7.40 -8.95 13.39
CA SER A 254 -8.37 -8.16 12.65
C SER A 254 -7.70 -7.00 11.93
N ASP A 255 -8.29 -6.57 10.81
CA ASP A 255 -7.78 -5.44 10.04
C ASP A 255 -7.64 -4.17 10.91
N ASP A 256 -8.55 -3.95 11.86
CA ASP A 256 -8.50 -2.83 12.82
C ASP A 256 -7.28 -2.91 13.75
N VAL A 257 -6.98 -4.08 14.31
CA VAL A 257 -5.80 -4.26 15.17
C VAL A 257 -4.50 -4.03 14.38
N VAL A 258 -4.45 -4.53 13.14
CA VAL A 258 -3.29 -4.33 12.26
C VAL A 258 -3.12 -2.85 11.90
N PHE A 259 -4.21 -2.16 11.56
CA PHE A 259 -4.17 -0.73 11.23
C PHE A 259 -3.79 0.13 12.43
N ASP A 260 -4.44 -0.05 13.58
CA ASP A 260 -4.19 0.74 14.78
C ASP A 260 -2.74 0.56 15.27
N GLY A 261 -2.24 -0.67 15.22
CA GLY A 261 -0.83 -0.96 15.52
C GLY A 261 0.11 -0.26 14.55
N PHE A 262 -0.19 -0.28 13.25
CA PHE A 262 0.65 0.34 12.23
C PHE A 262 0.64 1.87 12.33
N ILE A 263 -0.55 2.50 12.39
CA ILE A 263 -0.66 3.96 12.48
C ILE A 263 -0.07 4.49 13.78
N GLY A 264 -0.21 3.74 14.89
CA GLY A 264 0.44 4.07 16.16
C GLY A 264 1.97 4.09 16.05
N LYS A 265 2.57 3.18 15.26
CA LYS A 265 4.02 3.23 14.98
C LYS A 265 4.40 4.41 14.10
N ILE A 266 3.60 4.72 13.07
CA ILE A 266 3.82 5.88 12.21
C ILE A 266 3.79 7.17 13.04
N ASP A 267 2.82 7.31 13.94
CA ASP A 267 2.65 8.51 14.78
C ASP A 267 3.76 8.64 15.81
N ALA A 268 4.20 7.53 16.41
CA ALA A 268 5.33 7.54 17.34
C ALA A 268 6.63 8.05 16.68
N VAL A 269 6.91 7.63 15.44
CA VAL A 269 8.12 8.07 14.72
C VAL A 269 7.97 9.45 14.05
N ALA A 270 6.74 9.95 13.93
CA ALA A 270 6.47 11.33 13.52
C ALA A 270 6.90 12.28 14.65
N SER A 271 6.47 12.01 15.88
CA SER A 271 6.72 12.85 17.06
C SER A 271 8.19 12.86 17.47
N ALA A 272 8.88 11.71 17.44
CA ALA A 272 10.27 11.57 17.89
C ALA A 272 11.31 12.37 17.08
N VAL A 273 10.93 12.94 15.94
CA VAL A 273 11.82 13.69 15.04
C VAL A 273 11.64 15.21 15.18
N VAL A 274 10.58 15.66 15.86
CA VAL A 274 10.31 17.10 16.08
C VAL A 274 11.20 17.68 17.19
N ASP A 275 11.81 16.81 18.01
CA ASP A 275 12.60 17.17 19.18
C ASP A 275 14.14 17.24 18.92
N ASP A 276 14.57 17.06 17.65
CA ASP A 276 15.97 17.21 17.15
C ASP A 276 16.15 18.54 16.38
#